data_AF-A0A812ZQG7-F1
#
_entry.id   AF-A0A812ZQG7-F1
#
_cell.length_a   1.000
_cell.length_b   1.000
_cell.length_c   1.000
_cell.angle_alpha   90.00
_cell.angle_beta   90.00
_cell.angle_gamma   90.00
#
_symmetry.space_group_name_H-M   'P 1'
#
loop_
_entity.id
_entity.type
_entity.pdbx_description
1 polymer ?
#
loop_
_entity_poly.entity_id
_entity_poly.type
_entity_poly.pdbx_seq_one_letter_code
_entity_poly.pdbx_strand_id
1 'polypeptide(L)'
;MRSRVLLKVSGALLLLRAWAGAFVRWTVSPQELQLTRVQAKASAEVFASISPLQQLGSYCWDPEGLLEKSTRDITVSDVQHGLRNSDLRPKQILDPESISLPCRLINSRNLRPQEVPSKFPFKAGFLPALVMAQRRGLDLQQVDFVLGGSGAAMLAKRAIKEGTKYLVQRVPGSGALVVGKSKVYTQDFSTFGFQFERLVTGEPLDGLHDLQQHEAIQLVDVGGFRVLFVAEIDAVDAAGMPVEIKSGNPKYFGIDLALQMLSSGASMLLRADRDGSLVKQAIAVPFAEFVRDIGVQKVKQSEKTLVAALEELRSAASAANGACELQVAADRSLYLTRSDDNALLPAASVVEELICVQ
;
A
#
# COMPACT_ATOMS: atom_id res chain seq x y z
N MET A 1 0.18 -6.86 -73.25
CA MET A 1 0.74 -7.36 -71.97
C MET A 1 0.46 -6.33 -70.88
N ARG A 2 -0.55 -6.58 -70.04
CA ARG A 2 -0.89 -5.75 -68.86
C ARG A 2 -1.12 -6.71 -67.70
N SER A 3 -0.21 -6.69 -66.73
CA SER A 3 -0.38 -7.38 -65.45
C SER A 3 -0.94 -6.37 -64.43
N ARG A 4 -2.14 -6.64 -63.92
CA ARG A 4 -2.69 -5.96 -62.74
C ARG A 4 -2.48 -6.89 -61.54
N VAL A 5 -1.69 -6.44 -60.58
CA VAL A 5 -1.58 -7.02 -59.25
C VAL A 5 -2.73 -6.45 -58.41
N LEU A 6 -3.56 -7.34 -57.85
CA LEU A 6 -4.62 -7.03 -56.90
C LEU A 6 -4.10 -7.34 -55.50
N LEU A 7 -3.81 -6.30 -54.72
CA LEU A 7 -3.52 -6.40 -53.30
C LEU A 7 -4.84 -6.34 -52.52
N LYS A 8 -5.22 -7.45 -51.89
CA LYS A 8 -6.22 -7.50 -50.82
C LYS A 8 -5.56 -7.01 -49.53
N VAL A 9 -6.00 -5.85 -49.03
CA VAL A 9 -5.82 -5.48 -47.62
C VAL A 9 -7.21 -5.19 -47.08
N SER A 10 -7.73 -6.08 -46.25
CA SER A 10 -9.00 -5.90 -45.56
C SER A 10 -8.97 -6.70 -44.27
N GLY A 11 -9.10 -5.99 -43.14
CA GLY A 11 -9.50 -6.57 -41.86
C GLY A 11 -8.50 -6.44 -40.72
N ALA A 12 -8.15 -5.22 -40.28
CA ALA A 12 -7.46 -5.03 -39.00
C ALA A 12 -7.72 -3.65 -38.34
N LEU A 13 -8.83 -2.97 -38.62
CA LEU A 13 -9.04 -1.59 -38.16
C LEU A 13 -10.38 -1.29 -37.48
N LEU A 14 -11.02 -2.30 -36.86
CA LEU A 14 -12.38 -2.16 -36.31
C LEU A 14 -12.56 -2.65 -34.86
N LEU A 15 -11.49 -2.89 -34.11
CA LEU A 15 -11.57 -3.29 -32.69
C LEU A 15 -10.84 -2.36 -31.70
N LEU A 16 -10.34 -1.20 -32.13
CA LEU A 16 -9.60 -0.24 -31.28
C LEU A 16 -10.40 1.04 -30.92
N ARG A 17 -11.73 1.06 -31.11
CA ARG A 17 -12.56 2.27 -30.90
C ARG A 17 -13.64 2.18 -29.81
N ALA A 18 -13.52 1.26 -28.85
CA ALA A 18 -14.47 1.15 -27.73
C ALA A 18 -13.98 1.74 -26.39
N TRP A 19 -12.78 2.34 -26.34
CA TRP A 19 -12.19 2.84 -25.08
C TRP A 19 -11.75 4.32 -25.16
N ALA A 20 -12.41 5.11 -26.01
CA ALA A 20 -12.22 6.56 -26.05
C ALA A 20 -13.49 7.26 -25.56
N GLY A 21 -13.40 7.97 -24.44
CA GLY A 21 -14.26 9.13 -24.19
C GLY A 21 -15.36 8.98 -23.14
N ALA A 22 -14.97 8.76 -21.89
CA ALA A 22 -15.62 9.45 -20.78
C ALA A 22 -14.52 9.96 -19.86
N PHE A 23 -13.99 11.16 -20.14
CA PHE A 23 -13.23 11.92 -19.17
C PHE A 23 -14.20 12.29 -18.03
N VAL A 24 -14.40 11.35 -17.11
CA VAL A 24 -15.00 11.67 -15.82
C VAL A 24 -13.96 12.55 -15.13
N ARG A 25 -14.20 13.87 -15.11
CA ARG A 25 -13.49 14.74 -14.18
C ARG A 25 -13.81 14.21 -12.79
N TRP A 26 -12.84 13.49 -12.21
CA TRP A 26 -12.88 13.12 -10.80
C TRP A 26 -12.77 14.41 -10.00
N THR A 27 -13.92 15.00 -9.69
CA THR A 27 -14.00 16.05 -8.69
C THR A 27 -13.84 15.38 -7.34
N VAL A 28 -12.76 15.71 -6.63
CA VAL A 28 -12.58 15.31 -5.24
C VAL A 28 -13.86 15.70 -4.48
N SER A 29 -14.49 14.72 -3.85
CA SER A 29 -15.73 14.96 -3.11
C SER A 29 -15.44 15.91 -1.94
N PRO A 30 -16.41 16.75 -1.52
CA PRO A 30 -16.26 17.57 -0.32
C PRO A 30 -15.88 16.76 0.94
N GLN A 31 -16.32 15.49 1.00
CA GLN A 31 -15.96 14.56 2.07
C GLN A 31 -14.46 14.25 2.04
N GLU A 32 -13.88 13.87 0.90
CA GLU A 32 -12.43 13.59 0.79
C GLU A 32 -11.56 14.81 1.14
N LEU A 33 -12.01 16.02 0.80
CA LEU A 33 -11.34 17.26 1.20
C LEU A 33 -11.35 17.45 2.74
N GLN A 34 -12.45 17.10 3.39
CA GLN A 34 -12.56 17.16 4.84
C GLN A 34 -11.67 16.12 5.53
N LEU A 35 -11.65 14.89 5.02
CA LEU A 35 -10.79 13.80 5.53
C LEU A 35 -9.31 14.19 5.44
N THR A 36 -8.87 14.74 4.29
CA THR A 36 -7.50 15.24 4.10
C THR A 36 -7.12 16.28 5.15
N ARG A 37 -8.03 17.20 5.49
CA ARG A 37 -7.78 18.27 6.48
C ARG A 37 -7.64 17.71 7.91
N VAL A 38 -8.46 16.74 8.28
CA VAL A 38 -8.39 16.12 9.61
C VAL A 38 -7.05 15.39 9.78
N GLN A 39 -6.65 14.61 8.77
CA GLN A 39 -5.36 13.92 8.79
C GLN A 39 -4.19 14.91 8.75
N ALA A 40 -4.24 15.93 7.90
CA ALA A 40 -3.19 16.95 7.82
C ALA A 40 -2.99 17.67 9.15
N LYS A 41 -4.07 18.01 9.86
CA LYS A 41 -4.00 18.60 11.19
C LYS A 41 -3.36 17.65 12.20
N ALA A 42 -3.83 16.40 12.26
CA ALA A 42 -3.28 15.40 13.17
C ALA A 42 -1.78 15.14 12.92
N SER A 43 -1.37 15.03 11.65
CA SER A 43 0.03 14.85 11.26
C SER A 43 0.89 16.07 11.59
N ALA A 44 0.42 17.29 11.30
CA ALA A 44 1.15 18.53 11.58
C ALA A 44 1.36 18.78 13.08
N GLU A 45 0.52 18.21 13.94
CA GLU A 45 0.69 18.27 15.40
C GLU A 45 1.87 17.40 15.89
N VAL A 46 2.25 16.37 15.15
CA VAL A 46 3.20 15.34 15.63
C VAL A 46 4.46 15.18 14.79
N PHE A 47 4.42 15.51 13.49
CA PHE A 47 5.55 15.46 12.57
C PHE A 47 5.97 16.87 12.15
N ALA A 48 7.28 17.13 12.16
CA ALA A 48 7.82 18.42 11.77
C ALA A 48 8.17 18.51 10.28
N SER A 49 8.49 17.38 9.64
CA SER A 49 8.96 17.30 8.25
C SER A 49 8.05 16.45 7.38
N ILE A 50 6.91 16.00 7.88
CA ILE A 50 5.96 15.18 7.15
C ILE A 50 4.61 15.89 7.14
N SER A 51 4.09 16.17 5.95
CA SER A 51 2.77 16.80 5.81
C SER A 51 1.96 16.17 4.67
N PRO A 52 0.70 15.75 4.92
CA PRO A 52 -0.18 15.28 3.86
C PRO A 52 -0.44 16.39 2.82
N LEU A 53 -0.28 16.06 1.54
CA LEU A 53 -0.56 16.98 0.42
C LEU A 53 -1.92 16.71 -0.21
N GLN A 54 -2.20 15.44 -0.49
CA GLN A 54 -3.42 15.03 -1.18
C GLN A 54 -3.80 13.59 -0.81
N GLN A 55 -5.01 13.40 -0.32
CA GLN A 55 -5.58 12.06 -0.18
C GLN A 55 -6.23 11.67 -1.52
N LEU A 56 -5.78 10.56 -2.11
CA LEU A 56 -6.29 10.06 -3.39
C LEU A 56 -7.34 8.96 -3.17
N GLY A 57 -7.80 8.75 -1.94
CA GLY A 57 -8.80 7.74 -1.59
C GLY A 57 -8.22 6.32 -1.51
N SER A 58 -9.10 5.32 -1.45
CA SER A 58 -8.76 3.91 -1.45
C SER A 58 -9.15 3.21 -2.75
N TYR A 59 -8.64 2.02 -3.00
CA TYR A 59 -9.14 1.15 -4.06
C TYR A 59 -9.16 -0.30 -3.61
N CYS A 60 -10.01 -1.10 -4.24
CA CYS A 60 -10.03 -2.55 -4.06
C CYS A 60 -9.27 -3.25 -5.18
N TRP A 61 -8.40 -4.19 -4.81
CA TRP A 61 -7.80 -5.17 -5.68
C TRP A 61 -8.46 -6.54 -5.47
N ASP A 62 -9.00 -7.10 -6.54
CA ASP A 62 -9.74 -8.35 -6.53
C ASP A 62 -8.96 -9.48 -7.23
N PRO A 63 -8.35 -10.42 -6.46
CA PRO A 63 -7.55 -11.49 -7.03
C PRO A 63 -8.38 -12.60 -7.69
N GLU A 64 -9.71 -12.62 -7.55
CA GLU A 64 -10.54 -13.72 -8.03
C GLU A 64 -10.45 -13.85 -9.56
N GLY A 65 -10.24 -15.08 -10.03
CA GLY A 65 -10.09 -15.41 -11.44
C GLY A 65 -8.70 -15.16 -12.03
N LEU A 66 -7.77 -14.54 -11.28
CA LEU A 66 -6.39 -14.35 -11.71
C LEU A 66 -5.54 -15.59 -11.43
N LEU A 67 -4.60 -15.86 -12.33
CA LEU A 67 -3.63 -16.94 -12.18
C LEU A 67 -2.40 -16.48 -11.40
N GLU A 68 -1.87 -17.35 -10.55
CA GLU A 68 -0.59 -17.13 -9.90
C GLU A 68 0.55 -17.11 -10.93
N LYS A 69 1.38 -16.07 -10.88
CA LYS A 69 2.53 -15.92 -11.78
C LYS A 69 3.56 -14.94 -11.24
N SER A 70 4.71 -14.90 -11.89
CA SER A 70 5.78 -13.97 -11.51
C SER A 70 5.49 -12.55 -12.02
N THR A 71 6.06 -11.53 -11.36
CA THR A 71 5.82 -10.12 -11.70
C THR A 71 6.12 -9.80 -13.17
N ARG A 72 7.14 -10.44 -13.75
CA ARG A 72 7.49 -10.26 -15.19
C ARG A 72 6.43 -10.78 -16.17
N ASP A 73 5.54 -11.67 -15.73
CA ASP A 73 4.51 -12.31 -16.57
C ASP A 73 3.14 -11.63 -16.40
N ILE A 74 3.04 -10.60 -15.55
CA ILE A 74 1.82 -9.80 -15.38
C ILE A 74 1.59 -8.97 -16.65
N THR A 75 0.36 -8.99 -17.14
CA THR A 75 -0.09 -8.26 -18.33
C THR A 75 -1.05 -7.13 -17.96
N VAL A 76 -1.34 -6.27 -18.94
CA VAL A 76 -2.34 -5.20 -18.81
C VAL A 76 -3.72 -5.76 -18.43
N SER A 77 -4.13 -6.87 -19.06
CA SER A 77 -5.42 -7.51 -18.79
C SER A 77 -5.53 -7.99 -17.35
N ASP A 78 -4.44 -8.46 -16.74
CA ASP A 78 -4.46 -8.93 -15.35
C ASP A 78 -4.72 -7.79 -14.38
N VAL A 79 -4.03 -6.66 -14.60
CA VAL A 79 -4.18 -5.46 -13.76
C VAL A 79 -5.59 -4.89 -13.91
N GLN A 80 -6.09 -4.81 -15.14
CA GLN A 80 -7.46 -4.35 -15.41
C GLN A 80 -8.50 -5.27 -14.76
N HIS A 81 -8.31 -6.58 -14.86
CA HIS A 81 -9.20 -7.57 -14.26
C HIS A 81 -9.19 -7.47 -12.73
N GLY A 82 -8.03 -7.31 -12.09
CA GLY A 82 -7.96 -7.14 -10.64
C GLY A 82 -8.51 -5.79 -10.15
N LEU A 83 -8.54 -4.76 -11.01
CA LEU A 83 -9.15 -3.45 -10.73
C LEU A 83 -10.64 -3.35 -11.10
N ARG A 84 -11.29 -4.44 -11.56
CA ARG A 84 -12.69 -4.43 -12.00
C ARG A 84 -13.69 -3.94 -10.94
N ASN A 85 -13.33 -4.14 -9.68
CA ASN A 85 -14.12 -3.78 -8.51
C ASN A 85 -13.46 -2.67 -7.69
N SER A 86 -12.65 -1.81 -8.32
CA SER A 86 -11.80 -0.82 -7.63
C SER A 86 -12.56 0.19 -6.76
N ASP A 87 -13.86 0.39 -6.99
CA ASP A 87 -14.72 1.28 -6.20
C ASP A 87 -15.37 0.59 -4.97
N LEU A 88 -15.12 -0.71 -4.75
CA LEU A 88 -15.56 -1.38 -3.52
C LEU A 88 -14.92 -0.72 -2.29
N ARG A 89 -15.74 -0.54 -1.26
CA ARG A 89 -15.33 0.11 -0.03
C ARG A 89 -14.72 -0.91 0.94
N PRO A 90 -13.69 -0.51 1.72
CA PRO A 90 -13.17 -1.35 2.79
C PRO A 90 -14.26 -1.66 3.83
N LYS A 91 -14.05 -2.72 4.60
CA LYS A 91 -14.92 -3.10 5.72
C LYS A 91 -14.99 -1.97 6.73
N GLN A 92 -16.17 -1.77 7.33
CA GLN A 92 -16.34 -0.80 8.40
C GLN A 92 -16.16 -1.48 9.76
N ILE A 93 -15.47 -0.82 10.69
CA ILE A 93 -15.46 -1.27 12.09
C ILE A 93 -16.84 -1.08 12.73
N LEU A 94 -17.19 -1.98 13.64
CA LEU A 94 -18.35 -1.84 14.53
C LEU A 94 -18.10 -0.73 15.55
N ASP A 95 -19.20 -0.20 16.10
CA ASP A 95 -19.12 0.61 17.32
C ASP A 95 -18.50 -0.24 18.44
N PRO A 96 -17.41 0.19 19.11
CA PRO A 96 -16.79 -0.55 20.20
C PRO A 96 -17.78 -1.02 21.28
N GLU A 97 -18.84 -0.25 21.56
CA GLU A 97 -19.88 -0.62 22.54
C GLU A 97 -20.76 -1.80 22.09
N SER A 98 -20.85 -2.03 20.77
CA SER A 98 -21.63 -3.13 20.19
C SER A 98 -20.87 -4.46 20.11
N ILE A 99 -19.56 -4.44 20.37
CA ILE A 99 -18.71 -5.64 20.30
C ILE A 99 -18.92 -6.47 21.57
N SER A 100 -19.40 -7.70 21.41
CA SER A 100 -19.58 -8.65 22.51
C SER A 100 -18.25 -9.05 23.15
N LEU A 101 -17.86 -8.40 24.25
CA LEU A 101 -16.64 -8.65 25.02
C LEU A 101 -16.94 -9.01 26.49
N PRO A 102 -16.12 -9.87 27.13
CA PRO A 102 -14.90 -10.47 26.59
C PRO A 102 -15.19 -11.58 25.57
N CYS A 103 -14.31 -11.74 24.58
CA CYS A 103 -14.44 -12.73 23.51
C CYS A 103 -13.21 -13.63 23.41
N ARG A 104 -13.40 -14.94 23.19
CA ARG A 104 -12.30 -15.89 23.04
C ARG A 104 -12.04 -16.20 21.58
N LEU A 105 -10.84 -15.85 21.10
CA LEU A 105 -10.34 -16.22 19.79
C LEU A 105 -10.07 -17.73 19.72
N ILE A 106 -10.29 -18.30 18.54
CA ILE A 106 -10.19 -19.73 18.27
C ILE A 106 -8.73 -20.07 17.98
N ASN A 107 -8.19 -21.12 18.59
CA ASN A 107 -6.84 -21.58 18.26
C ASN A 107 -6.76 -21.92 16.76
N SER A 108 -5.75 -21.43 16.05
CA SER A 108 -5.59 -21.66 14.60
C SER A 108 -5.62 -23.14 14.21
N ARG A 109 -5.16 -24.04 15.09
CA ARG A 109 -5.21 -25.49 14.88
C ARG A 109 -6.63 -26.07 14.81
N ASN A 110 -7.61 -25.32 15.31
CA ASN A 110 -9.03 -25.70 15.30
C ASN A 110 -9.80 -25.01 14.16
N LEU A 111 -9.13 -24.17 13.37
CA LEU A 111 -9.70 -23.51 12.21
C LEU A 111 -9.29 -24.25 10.93
N ARG A 112 -10.07 -24.05 9.87
CA ARG A 112 -9.64 -24.46 8.52
C ARG A 112 -8.37 -23.70 8.15
N PRO A 113 -7.34 -24.34 7.56
CA PRO A 113 -6.16 -23.66 7.07
C PRO A 113 -6.53 -22.59 6.04
N GLN A 114 -5.95 -21.40 6.18
CA GLN A 114 -6.19 -20.25 5.31
C GLN A 114 -4.85 -19.58 4.99
N GLU A 115 -3.98 -20.38 4.38
CA GLU A 115 -2.61 -20.00 4.03
C GLU A 115 -2.53 -19.50 2.60
N VAL A 116 -2.03 -18.28 2.42
CA VAL A 116 -1.93 -17.64 1.10
C VAL A 116 -0.53 -17.09 0.88
N PRO A 117 0.11 -17.33 -0.27
CA PRO A 117 1.43 -16.81 -0.52
C PRO A 117 1.38 -15.30 -0.81
N SER A 118 2.31 -14.53 -0.24
CA SER A 118 2.48 -13.09 -0.48
C SER A 118 3.12 -12.83 -1.85
N LYS A 119 2.43 -13.20 -2.93
CA LYS A 119 2.79 -12.95 -4.35
C LYS A 119 1.52 -12.75 -5.19
N PHE A 120 1.68 -12.35 -6.44
CA PHE A 120 0.57 -12.17 -7.37
C PHE A 120 -0.26 -13.47 -7.54
N PRO A 121 -1.60 -13.42 -7.55
CA PRO A 121 -2.45 -12.22 -7.49
C PRO A 121 -2.79 -11.76 -6.07
N PHE A 122 -2.47 -12.52 -5.02
CA PHE A 122 -2.83 -12.20 -3.64
C PHE A 122 -2.06 -11.04 -3.03
N LYS A 123 -0.99 -10.60 -3.71
CA LYS A 123 -0.31 -9.34 -3.46
C LYS A 123 -0.16 -8.62 -4.79
N ALA A 124 -0.94 -7.56 -4.96
CA ALA A 124 -1.06 -6.82 -6.22
C ALA A 124 0.23 -6.10 -6.65
N GLY A 125 1.07 -5.70 -5.69
CA GLY A 125 2.24 -4.87 -5.92
C GLY A 125 1.86 -3.39 -6.05
N PHE A 126 2.75 -2.57 -6.63
CA PHE A 126 2.54 -1.11 -6.68
C PHE A 126 1.79 -0.62 -7.93
N LEU A 127 1.75 -1.42 -8.99
CA LEU A 127 1.19 -0.97 -10.27
C LEU A 127 -0.30 -0.61 -10.20
N PRO A 128 -1.19 -1.38 -9.53
CA PRO A 128 -2.59 -1.01 -9.44
C PRO A 128 -2.79 0.35 -8.76
N ALA A 129 -2.05 0.64 -7.69
CA ALA A 129 -2.07 1.94 -7.02
C ALA A 129 -1.58 3.08 -7.92
N LEU A 130 -0.53 2.86 -8.74
CA LEU A 130 -0.06 3.86 -9.71
C LEU A 130 -1.13 4.19 -10.76
N VAL A 131 -1.80 3.16 -11.29
CA VAL A 131 -2.92 3.31 -12.24
C VAL A 131 -4.04 4.12 -11.60
N MET A 132 -4.41 3.78 -10.36
CA MET A 132 -5.49 4.49 -9.66
C MET A 132 -5.12 5.93 -9.30
N ALA A 133 -3.87 6.19 -8.88
CA ALA A 133 -3.39 7.53 -8.60
C ALA A 133 -3.49 8.44 -9.84
N GLN A 134 -3.07 7.94 -11.00
CA GLN A 134 -3.13 8.71 -12.24
C GLN A 134 -4.55 8.91 -12.77
N ARG A 135 -5.42 7.89 -12.66
CA ARG A 135 -6.86 8.03 -12.97
C ARG A 135 -7.54 9.11 -12.12
N ARG A 136 -7.01 9.34 -10.91
CA ARG A 136 -7.47 10.37 -9.96
C ARG A 136 -6.73 11.71 -10.14
N GLY A 137 -6.02 11.87 -11.25
CA GLY A 137 -5.42 13.13 -11.66
C GLY A 137 -4.05 13.42 -11.05
N LEU A 138 -3.39 12.46 -10.40
CA LEU A 138 -2.02 12.64 -9.97
C LEU A 138 -1.06 12.58 -11.17
N ASP A 139 -0.30 13.64 -11.37
CA ASP A 139 0.83 13.64 -12.29
C ASP A 139 2.03 12.92 -11.66
N LEU A 140 2.31 11.71 -12.16
CA LEU A 140 3.42 10.88 -11.67
C LEU A 140 4.81 11.49 -11.95
N GLN A 141 4.94 12.47 -12.85
CA GLN A 141 6.22 13.19 -13.03
C GLN A 141 6.61 14.02 -11.81
N GLN A 142 5.63 14.38 -10.98
CA GLN A 142 5.83 15.18 -9.79
C GLN A 142 6.05 14.32 -8.53
N VAL A 143 6.08 13.00 -8.66
CA VAL A 143 6.31 12.08 -7.55
C VAL A 143 7.79 11.70 -7.53
N ASP A 144 8.45 11.88 -6.39
CA ASP A 144 9.84 11.48 -6.20
C ASP A 144 9.93 9.98 -5.83
N PHE A 145 9.05 9.54 -4.92
CA PHE A 145 9.09 8.18 -4.37
C PHE A 145 7.70 7.56 -4.24
N VAL A 146 7.64 6.23 -4.39
CA VAL A 146 6.46 5.41 -4.09
C VAL A 146 6.84 4.41 -3.02
N LEU A 147 6.18 4.49 -1.86
CA LEU A 147 6.52 3.69 -0.68
C LEU A 147 5.30 2.93 -0.17
N GLY A 148 5.51 1.70 0.29
CA GLY A 148 4.59 1.06 1.24
C GLY A 148 5.00 1.30 2.69
N GLY A 149 4.10 1.03 3.64
CA GLY A 149 4.38 1.25 5.07
C GLY A 149 5.63 0.54 5.58
N SER A 150 5.91 -0.67 5.08
CA SER A 150 7.15 -1.40 5.42
C SER A 150 8.42 -0.75 4.85
N GLY A 151 8.35 -0.11 3.68
CA GLY A 151 9.47 0.62 3.08
C GLY A 151 9.82 1.85 3.91
N ALA A 152 8.83 2.65 4.29
CA ALA A 152 9.00 3.82 5.15
C ALA A 152 9.67 3.45 6.49
N ALA A 153 9.16 2.41 7.16
CA ALA A 153 9.72 1.92 8.42
C ALA A 153 11.18 1.45 8.27
N MET A 154 11.50 0.73 7.19
CA MET A 154 12.88 0.30 6.94
C MET A 154 13.82 1.49 6.71
N LEU A 155 13.42 2.49 5.92
CA LEU A 155 14.22 3.69 5.65
C LEU A 155 14.45 4.51 6.92
N ALA A 156 13.41 4.69 7.73
CA ALA A 156 13.48 5.38 9.00
C ALA A 156 14.40 4.69 10.02
N LYS A 157 14.52 3.35 9.95
CA LYS A 157 15.38 2.57 10.85
C LYS A 157 16.77 2.29 10.31
N ARG A 158 16.98 2.42 9.00
CA ARG A 158 18.20 1.99 8.29
C ARG A 158 18.60 0.58 8.71
N ALA A 159 17.64 -0.34 8.63
CA ALA A 159 17.82 -1.71 9.07
C ALA A 159 16.99 -2.68 8.23
N ILE A 160 17.67 -3.63 7.58
CA ILE A 160 17.05 -4.73 6.85
C ILE A 160 17.10 -5.98 7.75
N LYS A 161 15.94 -6.60 7.96
CA LYS A 161 15.86 -7.85 8.71
C LYS A 161 16.48 -8.98 7.89
N GLU A 162 17.15 -9.91 8.56
CA GLU A 162 17.70 -11.12 7.93
C GLU A 162 16.63 -11.85 7.08
N GLY A 163 17.04 -12.34 5.91
CA GLY A 163 16.15 -13.00 4.95
C GLY A 163 15.08 -12.09 4.35
N THR A 164 15.29 -10.77 4.37
CA THR A 164 14.42 -9.78 3.71
C THR A 164 15.23 -9.00 2.71
N LYS A 165 14.67 -8.74 1.53
CA LYS A 165 15.25 -7.86 0.53
C LYS A 165 14.37 -6.64 0.34
N TYR A 166 15.00 -5.50 0.07
CA TYR A 166 14.32 -4.32 -0.43
C TYR A 166 14.84 -4.00 -1.80
N LEU A 167 13.92 -3.75 -2.72
CA LEU A 167 14.24 -3.38 -4.09
C LEU A 167 13.92 -1.89 -4.28
N VAL A 168 14.64 -1.29 -5.23
CA VAL A 168 14.39 0.05 -5.74
C VAL A 168 14.26 -0.06 -7.26
N GLN A 169 13.16 0.46 -7.80
CA GLN A 169 12.89 0.46 -9.23
C GLN A 169 12.35 1.81 -9.67
N ARG A 170 12.82 2.33 -10.80
CA ARG A 170 12.22 3.50 -11.44
C ARG A 170 10.90 3.10 -12.08
N VAL A 171 9.86 3.89 -11.86
CA VAL A 171 8.58 3.73 -12.57
C VAL A 171 8.78 4.15 -14.03
N PRO A 172 8.64 3.22 -15.01
CA PRO A 172 8.71 3.53 -16.43
C PRO A 172 7.86 4.73 -16.82
N GLY A 173 8.31 5.57 -17.74
CA GLY A 173 7.58 6.76 -18.13
C GLY A 173 7.51 7.87 -17.06
N SER A 174 8.18 7.77 -15.91
CA SER A 174 8.23 8.83 -14.89
C SER A 174 9.60 8.96 -14.19
N GLY A 175 9.74 9.98 -13.35
CA GLY A 175 10.91 10.17 -12.48
C GLY A 175 10.89 9.37 -11.17
N ALA A 176 9.73 8.82 -10.80
CA ALA A 176 9.49 8.26 -9.47
C ALA A 176 10.28 6.96 -9.20
N LEU A 177 10.70 6.77 -7.94
CA LEU A 177 11.36 5.57 -7.46
C LEU A 177 10.42 4.77 -6.54
N VAL A 178 10.08 3.54 -6.91
CA VAL A 178 9.39 2.59 -6.04
C VAL A 178 10.39 1.92 -5.12
N VAL A 179 10.14 1.96 -3.81
CA VAL A 179 10.92 1.21 -2.82
C VAL A 179 10.01 0.21 -2.12
N GLY A 180 10.32 -1.08 -2.27
CA GLY A 180 9.43 -2.14 -1.83
C GLY A 180 10.16 -3.35 -1.27
N LYS A 181 9.52 -4.02 -0.32
CA LYS A 181 10.00 -5.27 0.25
C LYS A 181 9.79 -6.43 -0.74
N SER A 182 10.86 -7.06 -1.21
CA SER A 182 10.82 -8.33 -1.93
C SER A 182 11.00 -9.47 -0.92
N LYS A 183 9.89 -10.10 -0.54
CA LYS A 183 9.88 -11.28 0.32
C LYS A 183 8.68 -12.14 -0.01
N VAL A 184 8.93 -13.40 -0.37
CA VAL A 184 7.91 -14.43 -0.47
C VAL A 184 7.75 -15.09 0.90
N TYR A 185 6.54 -15.04 1.44
CA TYR A 185 6.15 -15.76 2.65
C TYR A 185 4.70 -16.20 2.52
N THR A 186 4.30 -17.17 3.34
CA THR A 186 2.90 -17.59 3.45
C THR A 186 2.26 -16.85 4.61
N GLN A 187 1.12 -16.21 4.35
CA GLN A 187 0.31 -15.53 5.35
C GLN A 187 -0.79 -16.48 5.81
N ASP A 188 -0.87 -16.69 7.13
CA ASP A 188 -1.90 -17.51 7.75
C ASP A 188 -3.02 -16.63 8.31
N PHE A 189 -4.16 -16.63 7.62
CA PHE A 189 -5.35 -15.85 8.00
C PHE A 189 -6.18 -16.47 9.14
N SER A 190 -5.70 -17.57 9.73
CA SER A 190 -6.27 -18.16 10.94
C SER A 190 -5.65 -17.61 12.23
N THR A 191 -4.63 -16.74 12.14
CA THR A 191 -3.99 -16.16 13.33
C THR A 191 -4.91 -15.21 14.11
N PHE A 192 -4.59 -14.97 15.38
CA PHE A 192 -5.34 -14.06 16.24
C PHE A 192 -5.38 -12.60 15.75
N GLY A 193 -4.48 -12.20 14.85
CA GLY A 193 -4.56 -10.89 14.18
C GLY A 193 -5.84 -10.76 13.37
N PHE A 194 -5.96 -11.61 12.35
CA PHE A 194 -7.12 -11.62 11.45
C PHE A 194 -8.43 -12.00 12.14
N GLN A 195 -8.40 -12.85 13.17
CA GLN A 195 -9.62 -13.10 13.95
C GLN A 195 -10.08 -11.87 14.74
N PHE A 196 -9.14 -11.04 15.22
CA PHE A 196 -9.50 -9.78 15.88
C PHE A 196 -10.05 -8.77 14.87
N GLU A 197 -9.49 -8.69 13.67
CA GLU A 197 -10.06 -7.90 12.56
C GLU A 197 -11.50 -8.32 12.24
N ARG A 198 -11.76 -9.64 12.13
CA ARG A 198 -13.13 -10.18 11.96
C ARG A 198 -14.05 -9.76 13.11
N LEU A 199 -13.58 -9.91 14.36
CA LEU A 199 -14.37 -9.54 15.54
C LEU A 199 -14.82 -8.08 15.51
N VAL A 200 -13.91 -7.16 15.20
CA VAL A 200 -14.20 -5.72 15.22
C VAL A 200 -14.91 -5.21 13.97
N THR A 201 -15.04 -6.03 12.93
CA THR A 201 -15.81 -5.74 11.71
C THR A 201 -17.13 -6.52 11.62
N GLY A 202 -17.45 -7.32 12.65
CA GLY A 202 -18.70 -8.07 12.74
C GLY A 202 -18.72 -9.38 11.95
N GLU A 203 -17.56 -9.86 11.51
CA GLU A 203 -17.43 -11.12 10.79
C GLU A 203 -17.30 -12.32 11.74
N PRO A 204 -17.72 -13.54 11.32
CA PRO A 204 -17.51 -14.76 12.11
C PRO A 204 -16.02 -15.06 12.32
N LEU A 205 -15.63 -15.43 13.56
CA LEU A 205 -14.23 -15.72 13.89
C LEU A 205 -13.64 -16.91 13.10
N ASP A 206 -14.48 -17.88 12.75
CA ASP A 206 -14.17 -19.06 11.93
C ASP A 206 -14.45 -18.86 10.43
N GLY A 207 -14.82 -17.63 10.04
CA GLY A 207 -15.03 -17.23 8.66
C GLY A 207 -13.78 -17.40 7.80
N LEU A 208 -13.99 -17.61 6.51
CA LEU A 208 -12.90 -17.54 5.54
C LEU A 208 -12.47 -16.08 5.37
N HIS A 209 -11.18 -15.85 5.17
CA HIS A 209 -10.64 -14.54 4.89
C HIS A 209 -11.03 -14.11 3.49
N ASP A 210 -11.46 -12.86 3.37
CA ASP A 210 -11.64 -12.20 2.10
C ASP A 210 -10.26 -11.88 1.52
N LEU A 211 -9.99 -12.32 0.28
CA LEU A 211 -8.70 -12.10 -0.37
C LEU A 211 -8.65 -10.77 -1.13
N GLN A 212 -9.76 -10.03 -1.18
CA GLN A 212 -9.76 -8.66 -1.70
C GLN A 212 -8.87 -7.78 -0.83
N GLN A 213 -7.98 -7.03 -1.47
CA GLN A 213 -7.10 -6.10 -0.78
C GLN A 213 -7.63 -4.69 -0.96
N HIS A 214 -7.73 -3.96 0.14
CA HIS A 214 -8.07 -2.54 0.11
C HIS A 214 -6.81 -1.75 0.43
N GLU A 215 -6.41 -0.84 -0.46
CA GLU A 215 -5.24 -0.01 -0.25
C GLU A 215 -5.58 1.48 -0.34
N ALA A 216 -5.03 2.26 0.57
CA ALA A 216 -5.06 3.71 0.55
C ALA A 216 -3.94 4.24 -0.36
N ILE A 217 -4.26 5.32 -1.07
CA ILE A 217 -3.32 6.08 -1.87
C ILE A 217 -3.30 7.51 -1.33
N GLN A 218 -2.14 8.01 -0.95
CA GLN A 218 -1.98 9.41 -0.53
C GLN A 218 -0.63 9.96 -0.93
N LEU A 219 -0.62 11.24 -1.30
CA LEU A 219 0.57 12.01 -1.56
C LEU A 219 0.95 12.81 -0.32
N VAL A 220 2.19 12.68 0.11
CA VAL A 220 2.73 13.29 1.33
C VAL A 220 4.05 13.97 1.01
N ASP A 221 4.26 15.17 1.56
CA ASP A 221 5.57 15.81 1.58
C ASP A 221 6.39 15.24 2.73
N VAL A 222 7.57 14.71 2.44
CA VAL A 222 8.53 14.19 3.43
C VAL A 222 9.84 14.92 3.23
N GLY A 223 10.05 15.99 3.98
CA GLY A 223 11.26 16.81 3.91
C GLY A 223 11.48 17.43 2.52
N GLY A 224 10.41 17.84 1.83
CA GLY A 224 10.47 18.37 0.47
C GLY A 224 10.43 17.33 -0.65
N PHE A 225 10.39 16.03 -0.33
CA PHE A 225 10.14 14.98 -1.30
C PHE A 225 8.65 14.67 -1.40
N ARG A 226 8.13 14.54 -2.62
CA ARG A 226 6.74 14.15 -2.89
C ARG A 226 6.65 12.63 -2.92
N VAL A 227 6.15 12.05 -1.84
CA VAL A 227 6.06 10.61 -1.61
C VAL A 227 4.63 10.14 -1.78
N LEU A 228 4.40 9.22 -2.72
CA LEU A 228 3.15 8.49 -2.87
C LEU A 228 3.16 7.27 -1.96
N PHE A 229 2.38 7.30 -0.88
CA PHE A 229 2.18 6.14 -0.03
C PHE A 229 1.08 5.23 -0.61
N VAL A 230 1.36 3.93 -0.59
CA VAL A 230 0.46 2.85 -0.95
C VAL A 230 0.44 1.85 0.20
N ALA A 231 -0.67 1.76 0.92
CA ALA A 231 -0.73 0.93 2.11
C ALA A 231 -2.10 0.28 2.28
N GLU A 232 -2.10 -0.96 2.75
CA GLU A 232 -3.30 -1.72 3.08
C GLU A 232 -4.14 -1.00 4.15
N ILE A 233 -5.45 -1.15 4.03
CA ILE A 233 -6.47 -0.65 4.95
C ILE A 233 -7.10 -1.87 5.61
N ASP A 234 -6.91 -2.01 6.92
CA ASP A 234 -7.54 -3.11 7.68
C ASP A 234 -9.08 -2.92 7.72
N ALA A 235 -9.53 -1.69 8.00
CA ALA A 235 -10.94 -1.28 7.98
C ALA A 235 -11.09 0.25 7.90
N VAL A 236 -12.32 0.75 7.87
CA VAL A 236 -12.66 2.17 7.99
C VAL A 236 -13.64 2.43 9.14
N ASP A 237 -13.66 3.66 9.67
CA ASP A 237 -14.67 4.11 10.63
C ASP A 237 -15.97 4.57 9.93
N ALA A 238 -16.95 5.04 10.70
CA ALA A 238 -18.23 5.53 10.17
C ALA A 238 -18.10 6.77 9.25
N ALA A 239 -16.98 7.51 9.32
CA ALA A 239 -16.69 8.64 8.44
C ALA A 239 -15.96 8.21 7.16
N GLY A 240 -15.57 6.92 7.05
CA GLY A 240 -14.77 6.38 5.97
C GLY A 240 -13.27 6.61 6.15
N MET A 241 -12.81 7.00 7.34
CA MET A 241 -11.37 7.13 7.61
C MET A 241 -10.75 5.76 7.87
N PRO A 242 -9.55 5.49 7.33
CA PRO A 242 -8.86 4.23 7.61
C PRO A 242 -8.60 4.03 9.11
N VAL A 243 -8.69 2.79 9.55
CA VAL A 243 -8.43 2.33 10.91
C VAL A 243 -7.39 1.22 10.83
N GLU A 244 -6.31 1.37 11.57
CA GLU A 244 -5.30 0.32 11.73
C GLU A 244 -5.73 -0.61 12.87
N ILE A 245 -5.72 -1.91 12.65
CA ILE A 245 -6.18 -2.91 13.63
C ILE A 245 -4.98 -3.76 14.08
N LYS A 246 -4.80 -3.92 15.40
CA LYS A 246 -3.71 -4.74 15.95
C LYS A 246 -4.11 -5.51 17.20
N SER A 247 -3.88 -6.83 17.21
CA SER A 247 -4.00 -7.65 18.43
C SER A 247 -2.65 -7.96 19.09
N GLY A 248 -1.55 -7.39 18.61
CA GLY A 248 -0.21 -7.61 19.16
C GLY A 248 0.04 -6.95 20.52
N ASN A 249 1.23 -7.19 21.10
CA ASN A 249 1.63 -6.51 22.33
C ASN A 249 1.98 -5.03 22.03
N PRO A 250 1.30 -4.04 22.64
CA PRO A 250 1.49 -2.62 22.36
C PRO A 250 2.94 -2.12 22.51
N LYS A 251 3.74 -2.76 23.37
CA LYS A 251 5.14 -2.38 23.59
C LYS A 251 6.03 -2.50 22.35
N TYR A 252 5.57 -3.22 21.32
CA TYR A 252 6.33 -3.45 20.08
C TYR A 252 5.83 -2.63 18.88
N PHE A 253 4.74 -1.85 19.03
CA PHE A 253 4.16 -1.10 17.92
C PHE A 253 5.10 0.02 17.46
N GLY A 254 5.42 0.94 18.38
CA GLY A 254 6.44 1.98 18.18
C GLY A 254 6.32 2.75 16.86
N ILE A 255 7.47 3.14 16.33
CA ILE A 255 7.55 3.98 15.13
C ILE A 255 7.14 3.24 13.84
N ASP A 256 7.28 1.91 13.80
CA ASP A 256 6.88 1.12 12.63
C ASP A 256 5.38 1.25 12.41
N LEU A 257 4.59 1.09 13.47
CA LEU A 257 3.14 1.22 13.38
C LEU A 257 2.74 2.66 13.08
N ALA A 258 3.42 3.65 13.63
CA ALA A 258 3.13 5.06 13.32
C ALA A 258 3.34 5.37 11.83
N LEU A 259 4.39 4.82 11.22
CA LEU A 259 4.64 4.98 9.79
C LEU A 259 3.67 4.16 8.94
N GLN A 260 3.22 2.99 9.40
CA GLN A 260 2.15 2.23 8.75
C GLN A 260 0.84 3.03 8.73
N MET A 261 0.41 3.54 9.89
CA MET A 261 -0.78 4.38 10.03
C MET A 261 -0.67 5.67 9.20
N LEU A 262 0.49 6.34 9.20
CA LEU A 262 0.75 7.48 8.35
C LEU A 262 0.59 7.11 6.87
N SER A 263 1.12 5.96 6.44
CA SER A 263 1.10 5.51 5.05
C SER A 263 -0.30 5.15 4.56
N SER A 264 -1.15 4.56 5.42
CA SER A 264 -2.56 4.26 5.11
C SER A 264 -3.49 5.45 5.33
N GLY A 265 -3.04 6.45 6.08
CA GLY A 265 -3.84 7.62 6.46
C GLY A 265 -4.82 7.29 7.58
N ALA A 266 -4.47 6.29 8.40
CA ALA A 266 -5.29 5.85 9.51
C ALA A 266 -5.42 6.96 10.55
N SER A 267 -6.67 7.30 10.88
CA SER A 267 -6.99 8.30 11.89
C SER A 267 -6.84 7.75 13.32
N MET A 268 -6.92 6.43 13.46
CA MET A 268 -6.89 5.74 14.74
C MET A 268 -6.34 4.32 14.63
N LEU A 269 -5.81 3.84 15.75
CA LEU A 269 -5.45 2.47 16.01
C LEU A 269 -6.53 1.82 16.86
N LEU A 270 -7.13 0.73 16.38
CA LEU A 270 -7.99 -0.14 17.17
C LEU A 270 -7.18 -1.36 17.64
N ARG A 271 -6.86 -1.42 18.93
CA ARG A 271 -6.04 -2.50 19.49
C ARG A 271 -6.78 -3.39 20.47
N ALA A 272 -6.44 -4.68 20.48
CA ALA A 272 -6.94 -5.61 21.48
C ALA A 272 -6.17 -5.45 22.81
N ASP A 273 -6.89 -5.30 23.91
CA ASP A 273 -6.38 -5.72 25.22
C ASP A 273 -6.69 -7.20 25.39
N ARG A 274 -5.66 -8.05 25.39
CA ARG A 274 -5.82 -9.51 25.39
C ARG A 274 -4.93 -10.21 26.40
N ASP A 275 -5.45 -11.35 26.84
CA ASP A 275 -4.76 -12.33 27.68
C ASP A 275 -4.81 -13.70 27.00
N GLY A 276 -3.69 -14.07 26.36
CA GLY A 276 -3.66 -15.22 25.46
C GLY A 276 -4.63 -15.04 24.29
N SER A 277 -5.68 -15.88 24.24
CA SER A 277 -6.75 -15.81 23.24
C SER A 277 -8.00 -15.04 23.70
N LEU A 278 -8.04 -14.60 24.97
CA LEU A 278 -9.17 -13.85 25.49
C LEU A 278 -8.97 -12.35 25.20
N VAL A 279 -9.81 -11.78 24.34
CA VAL A 279 -9.91 -10.33 24.15
C VAL A 279 -10.80 -9.78 25.25
N LYS A 280 -10.24 -8.93 26.11
CA LYS A 280 -10.94 -8.28 27.22
C LYS A 280 -11.63 -7.01 26.76
N GLN A 281 -10.93 -6.20 25.96
CA GLN A 281 -11.39 -4.91 25.45
C GLN A 281 -10.84 -4.65 24.05
N ALA A 282 -11.57 -3.86 23.25
CA ALA A 282 -11.07 -3.21 22.05
C ALA A 282 -10.86 -1.72 22.36
N ILE A 283 -9.64 -1.24 22.21
CA ILE A 283 -9.24 0.11 22.61
C ILE A 283 -8.94 0.92 21.35
N ALA A 284 -9.75 1.95 21.12
CA ALA A 284 -9.50 2.96 20.09
C ALA A 284 -8.49 3.99 20.62
N VAL A 285 -7.40 4.21 19.87
CA VAL A 285 -6.37 5.21 20.17
C VAL A 285 -6.22 6.14 18.97
N PRO A 286 -6.56 7.43 19.07
CA PRO A 286 -6.33 8.38 17.99
C PRO A 286 -4.87 8.43 17.55
N PHE A 287 -4.61 8.61 16.25
CA PHE A 287 -3.25 8.62 15.70
C PHE A 287 -2.33 9.61 16.40
N ALA A 288 -2.79 10.85 16.62
CA ALA A 288 -1.99 11.88 17.29
C ALA A 288 -1.64 11.50 18.74
N GLU A 289 -2.54 10.81 19.45
CA GLU A 289 -2.28 10.29 20.80
C GLU A 289 -1.24 9.16 20.77
N PHE A 290 -1.43 8.19 19.87
CA PHE A 290 -0.49 7.10 19.67
C PHE A 290 0.92 7.60 19.36
N VAL A 291 1.07 8.61 18.49
CA VAL A 291 2.38 9.18 18.16
C VAL A 291 2.99 9.95 19.33
N ARG A 292 2.19 10.67 20.12
CA ARG A 292 2.67 11.32 21.36
C ARG A 292 3.22 10.31 22.35
N ASP A 293 2.57 9.17 22.52
CA ASP A 293 2.99 8.09 23.44
C ASP A 293 4.32 7.43 23.05
N ILE A 294 4.67 7.43 21.76
CA ILE A 294 5.99 6.97 21.29
C ILE A 294 7.11 7.88 21.83
N GLY A 295 6.81 9.18 21.95
CA GLY A 295 7.71 10.22 22.44
C GLY A 295 8.31 11.07 21.32
N VAL A 296 8.16 12.39 21.45
CA VAL A 296 8.53 13.42 20.45
C VAL A 296 9.96 13.25 19.93
N GLN A 297 10.93 12.93 20.79
CA GLN A 297 12.33 12.79 20.36
C GLN A 297 12.54 11.59 19.43
N LYS A 298 11.85 10.47 19.66
CA LYS A 298 11.95 9.29 18.79
C LYS A 298 11.32 9.55 17.43
N VAL A 299 10.18 10.26 17.42
CA VAL A 299 9.50 10.67 16.19
C VAL A 299 10.39 11.58 15.37
N LYS A 300 10.91 12.67 15.97
CA LYS A 300 11.84 13.60 15.31
C LYS A 300 13.08 12.91 14.75
N GLN A 301 13.68 11.99 15.52
CA GLN A 301 14.84 11.24 15.06
C GLN A 301 14.48 10.35 13.86
N SER A 302 13.33 9.67 13.91
CA SER A 302 12.84 8.85 12.80
C SER A 302 12.58 9.66 11.54
N GLU A 303 11.98 10.85 11.66
CA GLU A 303 11.76 11.76 10.53
C GLU A 303 13.09 12.16 9.89
N LYS A 304 14.05 12.62 10.71
CA LYS A 304 15.37 13.02 10.23
C LYS A 304 16.06 11.86 9.48
N THR A 305 15.98 10.66 10.03
CA THR A 305 16.57 9.48 9.41
C THR A 305 15.88 9.10 8.10
N LEU A 306 14.55 9.20 8.03
CA LEU A 306 13.76 8.97 6.82
C LEU A 306 14.11 9.99 5.72
N VAL A 307 14.13 11.29 6.03
CA VAL A 307 14.47 12.34 5.05
C VAL A 307 15.88 12.13 4.50
N ALA A 308 16.87 11.89 5.37
CA ALA A 308 18.24 11.62 4.94
C ALA A 308 18.32 10.35 4.07
N ALA A 309 17.51 9.33 4.36
CA ALA A 309 17.45 8.11 3.56
C ALA A 309 16.89 8.35 2.15
N LEU A 310 15.87 9.20 2.02
CA LEU A 310 15.32 9.60 0.72
C LEU A 310 16.35 10.40 -0.10
N GLU A 311 17.09 11.29 0.54
CA GLU A 311 18.16 12.06 -0.11
C GLU A 311 19.30 11.16 -0.65
N GLU A 312 19.77 10.21 0.17
CA GLU A 312 20.75 9.21 -0.23
C GLU A 312 20.26 8.35 -1.40
N LEU A 313 19.00 7.88 -1.33
CA LEU A 313 18.40 7.07 -2.39
C LEU A 313 18.26 7.82 -3.70
N ARG A 314 17.79 9.08 -3.67
CA ARG A 314 17.68 9.91 -4.88
C ARG A 314 19.04 10.07 -5.55
N SER A 315 20.07 10.32 -4.75
CA SER A 315 21.45 10.47 -5.22
C SER A 315 21.97 9.16 -5.83
N ALA A 316 21.82 8.04 -5.13
CA ALA A 316 22.29 6.73 -5.60
C ALA A 316 21.56 6.23 -6.86
N ALA A 317 20.26 6.50 -6.97
CA ALA A 317 19.44 6.04 -8.09
C ALA A 317 19.65 6.85 -9.39
N SER A 318 20.29 8.02 -9.32
CA SER A 318 20.60 8.83 -10.51
C SER A 318 21.52 8.11 -11.50
N ALA A 319 22.37 7.20 -11.01
CA ALA A 319 23.31 6.42 -11.81
C ALA A 319 22.82 5.00 -12.13
N ALA A 320 21.69 4.58 -11.57
CA ALA A 320 21.19 3.22 -11.66
C ALA A 320 20.26 3.02 -12.85
N ASN A 321 20.50 1.96 -13.63
CA ASN A 321 19.62 1.48 -14.69
C ASN A 321 18.99 0.15 -14.26
N GLY A 322 17.65 0.07 -14.33
CA GLY A 322 16.90 -1.13 -13.97
C GLY A 322 16.65 -1.28 -12.47
N ALA A 323 16.36 -2.51 -12.03
CA ALA A 323 16.14 -2.81 -10.61
C ALA A 323 17.45 -2.85 -9.81
N CYS A 324 17.39 -2.33 -8.61
CA CYS A 324 18.47 -2.39 -7.63
C CYS A 324 17.99 -3.05 -6.34
N GLU A 325 18.89 -3.76 -5.66
CA GLU A 325 18.71 -4.15 -4.28
C GLU A 325 19.27 -3.04 -3.38
N LEU A 326 18.49 -2.63 -2.38
CA LEU A 326 18.90 -1.66 -1.38
C LEU A 326 19.68 -2.35 -0.28
N GLN A 327 20.86 -1.81 0.03
CA GLN A 327 21.75 -2.29 1.07
C GLN A 327 21.95 -1.23 2.15
N VAL A 328 22.28 -1.70 3.36
CA VAL A 328 22.67 -0.84 4.49
C VAL A 328 24.10 -1.17 4.86
N ALA A 329 24.99 -0.17 4.78
CA ALA A 329 26.38 -0.32 5.17
C ALA A 329 26.55 -0.36 6.71
N ALA A 330 27.76 -0.69 7.17
CA ALA A 330 28.08 -0.77 8.60
C ALA A 330 27.88 0.56 9.33
N ASP A 331 28.10 1.69 8.64
CA ASP A 331 27.89 3.05 9.14
C ASP A 331 26.43 3.54 9.02
N ARG A 332 25.51 2.65 8.60
CA ARG A 332 24.09 2.92 8.32
C ARG A 332 23.82 3.77 7.08
N SER A 333 24.80 4.06 6.24
CA SER A 333 24.54 4.65 4.92
C SER A 333 23.79 3.67 4.02
N LEU A 334 22.95 4.20 3.13
CA LEU A 334 22.21 3.45 2.13
C LEU A 334 22.95 3.45 0.80
N TYR A 335 23.00 2.29 0.14
CA TYR A 335 23.54 2.18 -1.21
C TYR A 335 22.76 1.16 -2.04
N LEU A 336 22.89 1.28 -3.37
CA LEU A 336 22.18 0.43 -4.33
C LEU A 336 23.17 -0.51 -5.02
N THR A 337 22.80 -1.79 -5.09
CA THR A 337 23.51 -2.79 -5.89
C THR A 337 22.60 -3.27 -7.01
N ARG A 338 23.14 -3.56 -8.19
CA ARG A 338 22.34 -4.09 -9.30
C ARG A 338 21.62 -5.37 -8.88
N SER A 339 20.36 -5.51 -9.27
CA SER A 339 19.55 -6.70 -9.03
C SER A 339 18.92 -7.18 -10.34
N ASP A 340 18.86 -8.50 -10.51
CA ASP A 340 18.07 -9.13 -11.57
C ASP A 340 16.62 -9.41 -11.11
N ASP A 341 16.32 -9.16 -9.83
CA ASP A 341 14.98 -9.29 -9.27
C ASP A 341 14.13 -8.08 -9.63
N ASN A 342 13.16 -8.30 -10.54
CA ASN A 342 12.20 -7.30 -10.97
C ASN A 342 10.84 -7.42 -10.23
N ALA A 343 10.81 -7.87 -8.99
CA ALA A 343 9.54 -8.17 -8.30
C ALA A 343 8.61 -6.98 -7.98
N LEU A 344 9.05 -5.72 -8.05
CA LEU A 344 8.20 -4.58 -7.68
C LEU A 344 7.23 -4.11 -8.79
N LEU A 345 7.70 -4.08 -10.03
CA LEU A 345 6.94 -3.65 -11.20
C LEU A 345 7.07 -4.67 -12.33
N PRO A 346 6.02 -4.88 -13.15
CA PRO A 346 6.11 -5.72 -14.34
C PRO A 346 6.96 -5.07 -15.43
N ALA A 347 6.99 -5.69 -16.61
CA ALA A 347 7.71 -5.17 -17.76
C ALA A 347 7.33 -3.71 -18.07
N ALA A 348 8.31 -2.91 -18.52
CA ALA A 348 8.12 -1.48 -18.77
C ALA A 348 6.96 -1.19 -19.73
N SER A 349 6.79 -2.00 -20.77
CA SER A 349 5.68 -1.88 -21.73
C SER A 349 4.30 -2.01 -21.07
N VAL A 350 4.16 -2.88 -20.06
CA VAL A 350 2.89 -3.06 -19.32
C VAL A 350 2.62 -1.83 -18.45
N VAL A 351 3.66 -1.32 -17.77
CA VAL A 351 3.53 -0.13 -16.94
C VAL A 351 3.15 1.07 -17.81
N GLU A 352 3.90 1.33 -18.88
CA GLU A 352 3.67 2.44 -19.82
C GLU A 352 2.31 2.35 -20.50
N GLU A 353 1.83 1.17 -20.89
CA GLU A 353 0.49 1.05 -21.48
C GLU A 353 -0.62 1.45 -20.50
N LEU A 354 -0.45 1.12 -19.21
CA LEU A 354 -1.44 1.42 -18.18
C LEU A 354 -1.39 2.86 -17.65
N ILE A 355 -0.22 3.50 -17.69
CA ILE A 355 -0.01 4.83 -17.10
C ILE A 355 0.26 5.93 -18.16
N CYS A 356 0.86 5.62 -19.30
CA CYS A 356 1.20 6.63 -20.32
C CYS A 356 0.12 6.82 -21.40
N VAL A 357 -0.85 5.92 -21.52
CA VAL A 357 -1.94 6.06 -22.49
C VAL A 357 -3.04 6.95 -21.91
N GLN A 358 -2.97 8.24 -22.21
CA GLN A 358 -4.11 9.17 -22.13
C GLN A 358 -4.33 9.88 -23.45
#